data_AF-A0A7V3RRC2-F1
#
_entry.id   AF-A0A7V3RRC2-F1
#
_cell.length_a   1.000
_cell.length_b   1.000
_cell.length_c   1.000
_cell.angle_alpha   90.00
_cell.angle_beta   90.00
_cell.angle_gamma   90.00
#
_symmetry.space_group_name_H-M   'P 1'
#
loop_
_entity.id
_entity.type
_entity.pdbx_description
1 polymer ?
#
loop_
_entity_poly.entity_id
_entity_poly.type
_entity_poly.pdbx_seq_one_letter_code
_entity_poly.pdbx_strand_id
1 'polypeptide(L)'
;MAQGKWISDLKPETPLAEAARHVLFVRLQVVRDYLPRAALEADKDMEYVHQLRVGTRRADAALRIFAECLPRKTYRKARRRLRKIRRAAGAARDWDVFLADLLHREQNADAKHRGGLDFLVGYALGQRAAAHAELEAVYQKEGPTFEAFLLRTIEAIRPPDGPSSPTILVDLARPVLFS
;
A
#
# COMPACT_ATOMS: atom_id res chain seq x y z
N MET A 1 7.14 -14.98 4.08
CA MET A 1 7.99 -14.21 3.14
C MET A 1 7.11 -13.57 2.07
N ALA A 2 7.21 -12.26 1.85
CA ALA A 2 6.31 -11.52 0.96
C ALA A 2 6.44 -12.00 -0.49
N GLN A 3 5.44 -12.75 -0.97
CA GLN A 3 5.26 -13.02 -2.40
C GLN A 3 5.23 -11.68 -3.15
N GLY A 4 5.95 -11.59 -4.27
CA GLY A 4 6.03 -10.39 -5.10
C GLY A 4 7.05 -9.33 -4.67
N LYS A 5 8.03 -9.62 -3.80
CA LYS A 5 9.14 -8.67 -3.54
C LYS A 5 9.86 -8.30 -4.84
N TRP A 6 10.14 -9.29 -5.67
CA TRP A 6 10.77 -9.15 -6.98
C TRP A 6 9.82 -9.63 -8.07
N ILE A 7 9.81 -8.93 -9.21
CA ILE A 7 9.12 -9.36 -10.43
C ILE A 7 10.26 -9.78 -11.35
N SER A 8 10.54 -11.08 -11.40
CA SER A 8 11.73 -11.65 -12.05
C SER A 8 11.62 -11.78 -13.56
N ASP A 9 10.41 -11.68 -14.09
CA ASP A 9 10.12 -12.17 -15.45
C ASP A 9 10.07 -11.03 -16.49
N LEU A 10 10.58 -9.84 -16.14
CA LEU A 10 10.63 -8.68 -17.02
C LEU A 10 12.01 -8.55 -17.68
N LYS A 11 12.01 -8.35 -19.00
CA LYS A 11 13.21 -8.09 -19.79
C LYS A 11 13.27 -6.61 -20.21
N PRO A 12 14.45 -6.05 -20.51
CA PRO A 12 14.58 -4.67 -20.98
C PRO A 12 13.71 -4.37 -22.22
N GLU A 13 13.53 -5.36 -23.09
CA GLU A 13 12.78 -5.28 -24.34
C GLU A 13 11.28 -5.58 -24.18
N THR A 14 10.82 -5.91 -22.97
CA THR A 14 9.40 -6.17 -22.72
C THR A 14 8.57 -4.94 -23.11
N PRO A 15 7.51 -5.10 -23.94
CA PRO A 15 6.62 -4.01 -24.29
C PRO A 15 6.07 -3.31 -23.03
N LEU A 16 6.09 -1.98 -23.02
CA LEU A 16 5.83 -1.24 -21.79
C LEU A 16 4.43 -1.49 -21.23
N ALA A 17 3.43 -1.63 -22.10
CA ALA A 17 2.06 -1.97 -21.70
C ALA A 17 1.96 -3.38 -21.09
N GLU A 18 2.76 -4.34 -21.56
CA GLU A 18 2.82 -5.69 -21.00
C GLU A 18 3.47 -5.68 -19.62
N ALA A 19 4.61 -5.00 -19.49
CA ALA A 19 5.26 -4.77 -18.20
C ALA A 19 4.31 -4.06 -17.21
N ALA A 20 3.60 -3.04 -17.66
CA ALA A 20 2.61 -2.33 -16.85
C ALA A 20 1.50 -3.26 -16.35
N ARG A 21 0.93 -4.12 -17.20
CA ARG A 21 -0.10 -5.10 -16.82
C ARG A 21 0.42 -6.05 -15.76
N HIS A 22 1.57 -6.66 -15.98
CA HIS A 22 2.17 -7.60 -15.02
C HIS A 22 2.42 -6.90 -13.68
N VAL A 23 3.17 -5.79 -13.68
CA VAL A 23 3.56 -5.11 -12.45
C VAL A 23 2.35 -4.59 -11.69
N LEU A 24 1.43 -3.89 -12.35
CA LEU A 24 0.27 -3.34 -11.66
C LEU A 24 -0.65 -4.43 -11.13
N PHE A 25 -0.80 -5.55 -11.85
CA PHE A 25 -1.58 -6.69 -11.37
C PHE A 25 -1.01 -7.23 -10.07
N VAL A 26 0.28 -7.63 -10.06
CA VAL A 26 0.95 -8.16 -8.87
C VAL A 26 0.87 -7.17 -7.70
N ARG A 27 1.09 -5.87 -7.95
CA ARG A 27 1.08 -4.87 -6.86
C ARG A 27 -0.32 -4.58 -6.32
N LEU A 28 -1.33 -4.54 -7.17
CA LEU A 28 -2.71 -4.33 -6.73
C LEU A 28 -3.29 -5.58 -6.06
N GLN A 29 -2.89 -6.78 -6.48
CA GLN A 29 -3.28 -8.03 -5.82
C GLN A 29 -2.83 -8.06 -4.36
N VAL A 30 -1.59 -7.66 -4.06
CA VAL A 30 -1.13 -7.56 -2.67
C VAL A 30 -2.05 -6.64 -1.86
N VAL A 31 -2.46 -5.48 -2.41
CA VAL A 31 -3.39 -4.59 -1.71
C VAL A 31 -4.75 -5.25 -1.50
N ARG A 32 -5.28 -5.94 -2.51
CA ARG A 32 -6.54 -6.69 -2.41
C ARG A 32 -6.48 -7.73 -1.29
N ASP A 33 -5.40 -8.50 -1.22
CA ASP A 33 -5.29 -9.63 -0.30
C ASP A 33 -5.10 -9.19 1.15
N TYR A 34 -4.31 -8.14 1.38
CA TYR A 34 -4.03 -7.63 2.72
C TYR A 34 -5.08 -6.64 3.23
N LEU A 35 -5.90 -6.03 2.36
CA LEU A 35 -6.93 -5.09 2.81
C LEU A 35 -7.94 -5.71 3.78
N PRO A 36 -8.61 -6.84 3.49
CA PRO A 36 -9.53 -7.46 4.44
C PRO A 36 -8.81 -7.96 5.69
N ARG A 37 -7.61 -8.53 5.56
CA ARG A 37 -6.83 -9.04 6.71
C ARG A 37 -6.43 -7.93 7.68
N ALA A 38 -5.93 -6.81 7.15
CA ALA A 38 -5.56 -5.66 7.96
C ALA A 38 -6.77 -4.95 8.59
N ALA A 39 -7.96 -5.08 8.00
CA ALA A 39 -9.17 -4.44 8.50
C ALA A 39 -9.94 -5.30 9.51
N LEU A 40 -9.97 -6.62 9.31
CA LEU A 40 -10.83 -7.55 10.05
C LEU A 40 -10.07 -8.54 10.95
N GLU A 41 -8.75 -8.67 10.75
CA GLU A 41 -7.92 -9.69 11.40
C GLU A 41 -6.63 -9.09 11.98
N ALA A 42 -6.62 -7.78 12.25
CA ALA A 42 -5.44 -7.08 12.76
C ALA A 42 -5.09 -7.43 14.22
N ASP A 43 -6.03 -8.00 14.95
CA ASP A 43 -5.84 -8.59 16.27
C ASP A 43 -5.07 -9.92 16.22
N LYS A 44 -5.20 -10.68 15.12
CA LYS A 44 -4.47 -11.94 14.92
C LYS A 44 -3.01 -11.70 14.56
N ASP A 45 -2.75 -10.72 13.70
CA ASP A 45 -1.40 -10.36 13.29
C ASP A 45 -1.32 -8.89 12.84
N MET A 46 -0.65 -8.07 13.66
CA MET A 46 -0.41 -6.65 13.37
C MET A 46 0.43 -6.43 12.09
N GLU A 47 1.16 -7.44 11.64
CA GLU A 47 1.95 -7.37 10.42
C GLU A 47 1.07 -7.22 9.17
N TYR A 48 -0.21 -7.62 9.21
CA TYR A 48 -1.15 -7.38 8.11
C TYR A 48 -1.29 -5.89 7.77
N VAL A 49 -1.37 -5.02 8.77
CA VAL A 49 -1.43 -3.57 8.57
C VAL A 49 -0.14 -3.05 7.94
N HIS A 50 1.01 -3.57 8.38
CA HIS A 50 2.31 -3.23 7.79
C HIS A 50 2.39 -3.64 6.31
N GLN A 51 2.00 -4.87 5.98
CA GLN A 51 1.99 -5.40 4.61
C GLN A 51 1.04 -4.61 3.70
N LEU A 52 -0.16 -4.25 4.18
CA LEU A 52 -1.08 -3.38 3.44
C LEU A 52 -0.45 -2.01 3.15
N ARG A 53 0.20 -1.39 4.16
CA ARG A 53 0.85 -0.09 4.00
C ARG A 53 2.01 -0.14 3.00
N VAL A 54 2.84 -1.18 3.07
CA VAL A 54 3.95 -1.40 2.12
C VAL A 54 3.42 -1.69 0.72
N GLY A 55 2.41 -2.56 0.59
CA GLY A 55 1.77 -2.92 -0.66
C GLY A 55 1.17 -1.71 -1.37
N THR A 56 0.40 -0.90 -0.66
CA THR A 56 -0.21 0.33 -1.21
C THR A 56 0.85 1.36 -1.62
N ARG A 57 1.95 1.51 -0.88
CA ARG A 57 3.07 2.38 -1.28
C ARG A 57 3.73 1.90 -2.59
N ARG A 58 3.98 0.60 -2.72
CA ARG A 58 4.58 0.00 -3.92
C ARG A 58 3.64 0.08 -5.13
N ALA A 59 2.34 -0.13 -4.93
CA ALA A 59 1.33 0.03 -5.97
C ALA A 59 1.21 1.50 -6.44
N ASP A 60 1.27 2.49 -5.52
CA ASP A 60 1.29 3.92 -5.86
C ASP A 60 2.55 4.29 -6.67
N ALA A 61 3.70 3.72 -6.33
CA ALA A 61 4.94 3.90 -7.10
C ALA A 61 4.83 3.30 -8.51
N ALA A 62 4.31 2.07 -8.63
CA ALA A 62 4.08 1.44 -9.93
C ALA A 62 3.12 2.25 -10.82
N LEU A 63 2.03 2.79 -10.25
CA LEU A 63 1.12 3.67 -10.99
C LEU A 63 1.82 4.92 -11.53
N ARG A 64 2.79 5.47 -10.80
CA ARG A 64 3.57 6.64 -11.26
C ARG A 64 4.52 6.28 -12.39
N ILE A 65 5.18 5.12 -12.30
CA ILE A 65 6.10 4.62 -13.33
C ILE A 65 5.34 4.38 -14.65
N PHE A 66 4.19 3.71 -14.59
CA PHE A 66 3.38 3.37 -15.75
C PHE A 66 2.25 4.38 -16.03
N ALA A 67 2.42 5.63 -15.63
CA ALA A 67 1.38 6.65 -15.77
C ALA A 67 0.97 6.86 -17.23
N GLU A 68 1.92 6.79 -18.17
CA GLU A 68 1.66 6.97 -19.61
C GLU A 68 0.89 5.81 -20.24
N CYS A 69 0.91 4.62 -19.63
CA CYS A 69 0.16 3.46 -20.11
C CYS A 69 -1.31 3.49 -19.67
N LEU A 70 -1.74 4.50 -18.91
CA LEU A 70 -3.07 4.58 -18.32
C LEU A 70 -3.81 5.83 -18.79
N PRO A 71 -5.11 5.73 -19.14
CA PRO A 71 -5.95 6.89 -19.30
C PRO A 71 -5.91 7.78 -18.04
N ARG A 72 -5.76 9.10 -18.23
CA ARG A 72 -5.61 10.08 -17.13
C ARG A 72 -6.68 9.92 -16.03
N LYS A 73 -7.92 9.59 -16.41
CA LYS A 73 -9.03 9.35 -15.48
C LYS A 73 -8.79 8.11 -14.61
N THR A 74 -8.37 7.00 -15.23
CA THR A 74 -8.04 5.74 -14.54
C THR A 74 -6.88 5.93 -13.58
N TYR A 75 -5.77 6.52 -14.04
CA TYR A 75 -4.61 6.82 -13.19
C TYR A 75 -4.99 7.65 -11.95
N ARG A 76 -5.73 8.76 -12.13
CA ARG A 76 -6.15 9.62 -11.01
C ARG A 76 -7.06 8.89 -10.03
N LYS A 77 -8.00 8.08 -10.53
CA LYS A 77 -8.91 7.28 -9.69
C LYS A 77 -8.14 6.24 -8.89
N ALA A 78 -7.23 5.51 -9.53
CA ALA A 78 -6.42 4.50 -8.88
C ALA A 78 -5.55 5.07 -7.77
N ARG A 79 -4.83 6.17 -8.04
CA ARG A 79 -4.03 6.87 -7.04
C ARG A 79 -4.84 7.39 -5.87
N ARG A 80 -6.01 7.98 -6.12
CA ARG A 80 -6.90 8.46 -5.05
C ARG A 80 -7.32 7.32 -4.14
N ARG A 81 -7.69 6.18 -4.72
CA ARG A 81 -8.14 4.99 -3.99
C ARG A 81 -7.03 4.40 -3.12
N LEU A 82 -5.84 4.19 -3.69
CA LEU A 82 -4.68 3.70 -2.94
C LEU A 82 -4.25 4.67 -1.83
N ARG A 83 -4.31 5.99 -2.07
CA ARG A 83 -4.00 7.00 -1.05
C ARG A 83 -4.96 6.93 0.14
N LYS A 84 -6.25 6.68 -0.10
CA LYS A 84 -7.25 6.54 0.97
C LYS A 84 -6.94 5.33 1.85
N ILE A 85 -6.72 4.17 1.24
CA ILE A 85 -6.35 2.93 1.95
C ILE A 85 -5.03 3.12 2.72
N ARG A 86 -4.00 3.66 2.06
CA ARG A 86 -2.67 3.87 2.65
C ARG A 86 -2.72 4.79 3.88
N ARG A 87 -3.58 5.81 3.88
CA ARG A 87 -3.69 6.73 5.01
C ARG A 87 -4.30 6.07 6.24
N ALA A 88 -5.38 5.31 6.06
CA ALA A 88 -5.99 4.57 7.16
C ALA A 88 -5.04 3.49 7.71
N ALA A 89 -4.39 2.72 6.82
CA ALA A 89 -3.38 1.75 7.24
C ALA A 89 -2.16 2.39 7.91
N GLY A 90 -1.80 3.61 7.51
CA GLY A 90 -0.74 4.40 8.14
C GLY A 90 -1.09 4.77 9.57
N ALA A 91 -2.25 5.37 9.78
CA ALA A 91 -2.72 5.75 11.11
C ALA A 91 -2.81 4.56 12.06
N ALA A 92 -3.37 3.43 11.60
CA ALA A 92 -3.41 2.20 12.39
C ALA A 92 -1.99 1.70 12.75
N ARG A 93 -1.07 1.68 11.78
CA ARG A 93 0.30 1.21 12.02
C ARG A 93 1.08 2.11 12.97
N ASP A 94 0.88 3.43 12.92
CA ASP A 94 1.57 4.37 13.79
C ASP A 94 1.21 4.11 15.26
N TRP A 95 -0.06 3.87 15.55
CA TRP A 95 -0.50 3.48 16.90
C TRP A 95 -0.07 2.07 17.30
N ASP A 96 -0.04 1.12 16.35
CA ASP A 96 0.51 -0.22 16.59
C ASP A 96 2.00 -0.17 17.00
N VAL A 97 2.82 0.66 16.33
CA VAL A 97 4.24 0.84 16.70
C VAL A 97 4.35 1.56 18.04
N PHE A 98 3.59 2.63 18.24
CA PHE A 98 3.66 3.46 19.44
C PHE A 98 3.27 2.69 20.70
N LEU A 99 2.19 1.90 20.65
CA LEU A 99 1.78 1.07 21.77
C LEU A 99 2.83 -0.01 22.10
N ALA A 100 3.44 -0.64 21.08
CA ALA A 100 4.50 -1.61 21.29
C ALA A 100 5.75 -1.00 21.96
N ASP A 101 6.15 0.21 21.56
CA ASP A 101 7.25 0.96 22.21
C ASP A 101 6.91 1.35 23.65
N LEU A 102 5.67 1.80 23.92
CA LEU A 102 5.23 2.12 25.28
C LEU A 102 5.24 0.92 26.22
N LEU A 103 4.70 -0.23 25.78
CA LEU A 103 4.68 -1.46 26.58
C LEU A 103 6.10 -1.95 26.87
N HIS A 104 7.03 -1.82 25.93
CA HIS A 104 8.43 -2.16 26.17
C HIS A 104 9.09 -1.25 27.23
N ARG A 105 8.73 0.04 27.26
CA ARG A 105 9.23 0.99 28.28
C ARG A 105 8.62 0.77 29.65
N GLU A 106 7.32 0.46 29.71
CA GLU A 106 6.59 0.18 30.95
C GLU A 106 7.22 -1.01 31.72
N GLN A 107 7.63 -2.06 31.02
CA GLN A 107 8.35 -3.20 31.60
C GLN A 107 9.65 -2.83 32.32
N ASN A 108 10.30 -1.74 31.91
CA ASN A 108 11.59 -1.29 32.43
C ASN A 108 11.45 -0.04 33.32
N ALA A 109 10.23 0.35 33.70
CA ALA A 109 9.97 1.61 34.38
C ALA A 109 10.06 1.53 35.91
N ASP A 110 10.79 2.49 36.48
CA ASP A 110 10.81 2.75 37.92
C ASP A 110 9.46 3.26 38.44
N ALA A 111 9.22 3.08 39.75
CA ALA A 111 7.97 3.46 40.41
C ALA A 111 7.55 4.92 40.18
N LYS A 112 8.51 5.83 39.99
CA LYS A 112 8.27 7.26 39.73
C LYS A 112 7.57 7.52 38.38
N HIS A 113 7.80 6.68 37.37
CA HIS A 113 7.29 6.89 36.01
C HIS A 113 6.11 6.00 35.65
N ARG A 114 5.81 4.98 36.48
CA ARG A 114 4.79 3.97 36.20
C ARG A 114 3.41 4.55 35.95
N GLY A 115 2.89 5.40 36.85
CA GLY A 115 1.55 5.97 36.67
C GLY A 115 1.38 6.85 35.42
N GLY A 116 2.45 7.54 34.99
CA GLY A 116 2.44 8.29 33.72
C GLY A 116 2.44 7.38 32.50
N LEU A 117 3.16 6.26 32.55
CA LEU A 117 3.17 5.25 31.49
C LEU A 117 1.84 4.51 31.39
N ASP A 118 1.23 4.14 32.52
CA ASP A 118 -0.08 3.50 32.54
C ASP A 118 -1.14 4.37 31.85
N PHE A 119 -1.12 5.68 32.14
CA PHE A 119 -1.99 6.65 31.46
C PHE A 119 -1.74 6.69 29.95
N LEU A 120 -0.47 6.76 29.52
CA LEU A 120 -0.12 6.79 28.09
C LEU A 120 -0.51 5.50 27.37
N VAL A 121 -0.35 4.34 28.01
CA VAL A 121 -0.78 3.04 27.48
C VAL A 121 -2.31 3.02 27.29
N GLY A 122 -3.07 3.44 28.31
CA GLY A 122 -4.52 3.55 28.21
C GLY A 122 -4.99 4.48 27.09
N TYR A 123 -4.35 5.65 26.96
CA TYR A 123 -4.62 6.59 25.87
C TYR A 123 -4.28 5.99 24.50
N ALA A 124 -3.12 5.34 24.36
CA ALA A 124 -2.68 4.72 23.12
C ALA A 124 -3.60 3.57 22.69
N LEU A 125 -4.11 2.77 23.63
CA LEU A 125 -5.11 1.73 23.36
C LEU A 125 -6.39 2.31 22.75
N GLY A 126 -6.90 3.41 23.30
CA GLY A 126 -8.08 4.09 22.76
C GLY A 126 -7.86 4.65 21.35
N GLN A 127 -6.72 5.31 21.13
CA GLN A 127 -6.37 5.85 19.81
C GLN A 127 -6.14 4.74 18.77
N ARG A 128 -5.50 3.64 19.17
CA ARG A 128 -5.35 2.45 18.34
C ARG A 128 -6.70 1.90 17.92
N ALA A 129 -7.63 1.70 18.87
CA ALA A 129 -8.97 1.20 18.56
C ALA A 129 -9.70 2.10 17.55
N ALA A 130 -9.64 3.42 17.73
CA ALA A 130 -10.23 4.37 16.79
C ALA A 130 -9.60 4.28 15.38
N ALA A 131 -8.28 4.20 15.28
CA ALA A 131 -7.59 4.10 13.99
C ALA A 131 -7.87 2.79 13.25
N HIS A 132 -8.00 1.67 13.98
CA HIS A 132 -8.41 0.39 13.40
C HIS A 132 -9.87 0.42 12.95
N ALA A 133 -10.78 1.05 13.70
CA ALA A 133 -12.17 1.25 13.27
C ALA A 133 -12.27 2.11 11.99
N GLU A 134 -11.41 3.13 11.84
CA GLU A 134 -11.32 3.90 10.58
C GLU A 134 -10.84 3.04 9.41
N LEU A 135 -9.84 2.17 9.63
CA LEU A 135 -9.36 1.24 8.61
C LEU A 135 -10.46 0.25 8.19
N GLU A 136 -11.22 -0.27 9.15
CA GLU A 136 -12.39 -1.10 8.89
C GLU A 136 -13.44 -0.34 8.07
N ALA A 137 -13.78 0.90 8.45
CA ALA A 137 -14.72 1.73 7.70
C ALA A 137 -14.25 2.02 6.26
N VAL A 138 -12.93 2.14 6.05
CA VAL A 138 -12.35 2.23 4.70
C VAL A 138 -12.51 0.91 3.95
N TYR A 139 -12.26 -0.24 4.60
CA TYR A 139 -12.50 -1.54 3.99
C TYR A 139 -13.96 -1.74 3.60
N GLN A 140 -14.94 -1.40 4.44
CA GLN A 140 -16.36 -1.56 4.09
C GLN A 140 -16.74 -0.79 2.81
N LYS A 141 -16.09 0.36 2.56
CA LYS A 141 -16.32 1.17 1.35
C LYS A 141 -15.50 0.69 0.15
N GLU A 142 -14.26 0.27 0.38
CA GLU A 142 -13.28 0.01 -0.68
C GLU A 142 -13.06 -1.47 -0.98
N GLY A 143 -13.12 -2.35 0.01
CA GLY A 143 -12.85 -3.79 -0.11
C GLY A 143 -13.75 -4.52 -1.12
N PRO A 144 -15.09 -4.46 -0.96
CA PRO A 144 -16.01 -5.22 -1.82
C PRO A 144 -15.88 -4.91 -3.31
N THR A 145 -15.45 -3.70 -3.66
CA THR A 145 -15.30 -3.26 -5.06
C THR A 145 -13.84 -3.19 -5.51
N PHE A 146 -12.89 -3.68 -4.71
CA PHE A 146 -11.46 -3.57 -5.01
C PHE A 146 -11.06 -4.51 -6.14
N GLU A 147 -11.53 -5.76 -6.16
CA GLU A 147 -11.25 -6.73 -7.23
C GLU A 147 -11.71 -6.20 -8.59
N ALA A 148 -12.97 -5.77 -8.71
CA ALA A 148 -13.48 -5.16 -9.94
C ALA A 148 -12.73 -3.87 -10.33
N PHE A 149 -12.17 -3.14 -9.37
CA PHE A 149 -11.32 -1.99 -9.65
C PHE A 149 -9.93 -2.38 -10.14
N LEU A 150 -9.33 -3.42 -9.59
CA LEU A 150 -8.08 -3.99 -10.06
C LEU A 150 -8.23 -4.39 -11.52
N LEU A 151 -9.21 -5.25 -11.84
CA LEU A 151 -9.44 -5.74 -13.21
C LEU A 151 -9.64 -4.60 -14.21
N ARG A 152 -10.54 -3.65 -13.92
CA ARG A 152 -10.75 -2.46 -14.77
C ARG A 152 -9.52 -1.58 -14.92
N THR A 153 -8.64 -1.53 -13.91
CA THR A 153 -7.38 -0.77 -14.01
C THR A 153 -6.42 -1.47 -14.97
N ILE A 154 -6.35 -2.80 -14.94
CA ILE A 154 -5.50 -3.59 -15.82
C ILE A 154 -6.03 -3.59 -17.26
N GLU A 155 -7.34 -3.73 -17.46
CA GLU A 155 -7.99 -3.66 -18.77
C GLU A 155 -7.80 -2.29 -19.45
N ALA A 156 -7.75 -1.22 -18.67
CA ALA A 156 -7.53 0.13 -19.20
C ALA A 156 -6.09 0.39 -19.66
N ILE A 157 -5.15 -0.54 -19.41
CA ILE A 157 -3.75 -0.37 -19.81
C ILE A 157 -3.62 -0.48 -21.32
N ARG A 158 -3.02 0.55 -21.91
CA ARG A 158 -2.73 0.66 -23.34
C ARG A 158 -1.28 1.12 -23.56
N PRO A 159 -0.69 0.84 -24.72
CA PRO A 159 0.58 1.46 -25.10
C PRO A 159 0.50 2.99 -24.96
N PRO A 160 1.57 3.66 -24.54
CA PRO A 160 1.63 5.12 -24.58
C PRO A 160 1.38 5.65 -25.99
N ASP A 161 0.62 6.74 -26.10
CA ASP A 161 0.32 7.40 -27.37
C ASP A 161 1.25 8.62 -27.55
N GLY A 162 2.15 8.60 -28.54
CA GLY A 162 3.00 9.75 -28.89
C GLY A 162 4.31 9.37 -29.58
N PRO A 163 4.83 10.23 -30.50
CA PRO A 163 6.04 9.91 -31.28
C PRO A 163 7.32 9.78 -30.44
N SER A 164 7.34 10.33 -29.22
CA SER A 164 8.47 10.27 -28.28
C SER A 164 8.17 9.45 -27.03
N SER A 165 7.08 8.69 -27.02
CA SER A 165 6.68 7.93 -25.84
C SER A 165 7.50 6.65 -25.69
N PRO A 166 7.82 6.22 -24.45
CA PRO A 166 8.56 4.99 -24.20
C PRO A 166 7.74 3.78 -24.67
N THR A 167 8.36 2.89 -25.44
CA THR A 167 7.67 1.72 -26.01
C THR A 167 8.06 0.43 -25.34
N ILE A 168 9.30 0.35 -24.84
CA ILE A 168 9.85 -0.79 -24.10
C ILE A 168 10.30 -0.38 -22.70
N LEU A 169 10.40 -1.35 -21.79
CA LEU A 169 10.67 -1.10 -20.38
C LEU A 169 11.96 -0.29 -20.14
N VAL A 170 13.03 -0.57 -20.90
CA VAL A 170 14.32 0.13 -20.75
C VAL A 170 14.25 1.63 -21.05
N ASP A 171 13.27 2.08 -21.85
CA ASP A 171 13.11 3.51 -22.16
C ASP A 171 12.76 4.33 -20.90
N LEU A 172 12.10 3.72 -19.90
CA LEU A 172 11.84 4.35 -18.60
C LEU A 172 13.09 4.44 -17.71
N ALA A 173 14.13 3.65 -17.98
CA ALA A 173 15.36 3.64 -17.18
C ALA A 173 16.41 4.65 -17.69
N ARG A 174 16.40 5.00 -18.99
CA ARG A 174 17.39 5.90 -19.60
C ARG A 174 17.54 7.26 -18.90
N PRO A 175 16.47 7.96 -18.48
CA PRO A 175 16.62 9.24 -17.79
C PRO A 175 17.34 9.13 -16.43
N VAL A 176 17.31 7.95 -15.81
CA VAL A 176 17.82 7.70 -14.44
C VAL A 176 19.23 7.12 -14.45
N LEU A 177 19.63 6.44 -15.52
CA LEU A 177 20.97 5.84 -15.65
C LEU A 177 22.03 6.82 -16.19
N PHE A 178 21.60 7.95 -16.77
CA PHE A 178 22.46 8.96 -17.38
C PHE A 178 22.27 10.36 -16.77
N SER A 179 21.69 10.46 -15.57
CA SER A 179 21.66 11.68 -14.73
C SER A 179 22.55 11.53 -13.50
#